data_AF-W2Z654-F1
#
_entry.id   AF-W2Z654-F1
#
_cell.length_a   1.000
_cell.length_b   1.000
_cell.length_c   1.000
_cell.angle_alpha   90.00
_cell.angle_beta   90.00
_cell.angle_gamma   90.00
#
_symmetry.space_group_name_H-M   'P 1'
#
loop_
_entity.id
_entity.type
_entity.pdbx_description
1 polymer ?
#
loop_
_entity_poly.entity_id
_entity_poly.type
_entity_poly.pdbx_seq_one_letter_code
_entity_poly.pdbx_strand_id
1 'polypeptide(L)'
;MGLLMLYLAPSGSMKDAGLALGISKPYAVVTINQLLRVICKRAGDFIFIPSTQAGWQVIMDGFEAVRGYPYVCGAMDGSLFEIARPAQYEGWYCKDFYPAINMQAVCDHRRRFMDNDMRPGSYSDKKTWKVSQIGTTIQNVIPRGFHFLGDAGFTLSCELLTLSRTGTFDMTLL
;
A
#
# COMPACT_ATOMS: atom_id res chain seq x y z
N MET A 1 15.43 11.33 14.42
CA MET A 1 14.30 10.38 14.27
C MET A 1 12.97 10.98 14.73
N GLY A 2 12.86 11.54 15.94
CA GLY A 2 11.58 12.09 16.46
C GLY A 2 10.88 13.11 15.56
N LEU A 3 11.63 14.01 14.91
CA LEU A 3 11.06 15.03 14.01
C LEU A 3 10.27 14.43 12.84
N LEU A 4 10.82 13.39 12.21
CA LEU A 4 10.15 12.73 11.08
C LEU A 4 8.91 11.96 11.55
N MET A 5 9.00 11.29 12.70
CA MET A 5 7.86 10.53 13.25
C MET A 5 6.68 11.45 13.56
N LEU A 6 6.93 12.63 14.12
CA LEU A 6 5.90 13.65 14.36
C LEU A 6 5.31 14.20 13.06
N TYR A 7 6.12 14.33 12.01
CA TYR A 7 5.63 14.72 10.69
C TYR A 7 4.75 13.64 10.04
N LEU A 8 5.12 12.36 10.18
CA LEU A 8 4.38 11.24 9.61
C LEU A 8 3.18 10.80 10.46
N ALA A 9 3.02 11.35 11.66
CA ALA A 9 1.85 11.10 12.50
C ALA A 9 0.57 11.62 11.83
N PRO A 10 -0.62 11.08 12.18
CA PRO A 10 -1.89 11.60 11.69
C PRO A 10 -1.97 13.12 11.92
N SER A 11 -2.32 13.90 10.89
CA SER A 11 -2.36 15.38 10.89
C SER A 11 -1.01 16.10 11.10
N GLY A 12 0.12 15.40 11.03
CA GLY A 12 1.44 15.98 11.18
C GLY A 12 1.77 16.99 10.08
N SER A 13 2.27 18.16 10.47
CA SER A 13 2.86 19.13 9.55
C SER A 13 4.33 19.38 9.90
N MET A 14 5.15 19.76 8.92
CA MET A 14 6.56 20.09 9.19
C MET A 14 6.71 21.23 10.19
N LYS A 15 5.72 22.14 10.25
CA LYS A 15 5.67 23.24 11.21
C LYS A 15 5.43 22.71 12.61
N ASP A 16 4.41 21.87 12.79
CA ASP A 16 4.01 21.38 14.11
C ASP A 16 5.04 20.40 14.67
N ALA A 17 5.62 19.55 13.82
CA ALA A 17 6.73 18.68 14.18
C ALA A 17 7.97 19.47 14.62
N GLY A 18 8.27 20.59 13.94
CA GLY A 18 9.35 21.49 14.33
C GLY A 18 9.07 22.17 15.68
N LEU A 19 7.87 22.73 15.84
CA LEU A 19 7.43 23.39 17.08
C LEU A 19 7.51 22.46 18.29
N ALA A 20 7.02 21.22 18.14
CA ALA A 20 7.03 20.21 19.19
C ALA A 20 8.44 19.84 19.71
N LEU A 21 9.48 20.08 18.91
CA LEU A 21 10.87 19.79 19.25
C LEU A 21 11.72 21.05 19.45
N GLY A 22 11.12 22.24 19.45
CA GLY A 22 11.85 23.51 19.56
C GLY A 22 12.75 23.82 18.35
N ILE A 23 12.42 23.28 17.18
CA ILE A 23 13.19 23.41 15.94
C ILE A 23 12.57 24.48 15.04
N SER A 24 13.40 25.33 14.43
CA SER A 24 12.92 26.34 13.48
C SER A 24 12.29 25.70 12.23
N LYS A 25 11.24 26.31 11.70
CA LYS A 25 10.54 25.81 10.51
C LYS A 25 11.47 25.51 9.32
N PRO A 26 12.42 26.39 8.92
CA PRO A 26 13.32 26.10 7.80
C PRO A 26 14.18 24.86 8.06
N TYR A 27 14.70 24.70 9.28
CA TYR A 27 15.51 23.54 9.64
C TYR A 27 14.69 22.25 9.67
N ALA A 28 13.45 22.32 10.16
CA ALA A 28 12.53 21.18 10.15
C ALA A 28 12.24 20.71 8.72
N VAL A 29 11.94 21.64 7.81
CA VAL A 29 11.70 21.36 6.38
C VAL A 29 12.91 20.69 5.74
N VAL A 30 14.12 21.24 5.92
CA VAL A 30 15.34 20.67 5.33
C VAL A 30 15.59 19.25 5.86
N THR A 31 15.52 19.09 7.18
CA THR A 31 15.81 17.81 7.85
C THR A 31 14.80 16.72 7.46
N ILE A 32 13.50 17.03 7.49
CA ILE A 32 12.44 16.09 7.10
C ILE A 32 12.64 15.65 5.65
N ASN A 33 12.88 16.58 4.72
CA ASN A 33 13.09 16.24 3.31
C ASN A 33 14.35 15.39 3.09
N GLN A 34 15.44 15.65 3.82
CA GLN A 34 16.63 14.80 3.76
C GLN A 34 16.36 13.38 4.26
N LEU A 35 15.64 13.24 5.37
CA LEU A 35 15.27 11.93 5.93
C LEU A 35 14.32 11.16 5.00
N LEU A 36 13.30 11.84 4.45
CA LEU A 36 12.39 11.24 3.48
C LEU A 36 13.14 10.72 2.25
N ARG A 37 14.10 11.49 1.71
CA ARG A 37 14.91 11.04 0.57
C ARG A 37 15.70 9.77 0.90
N VAL A 38 16.26 9.66 2.10
CA VAL A 38 17.00 8.45 2.50
C VAL A 38 16.05 7.26 2.63
N ILE A 39 14.88 7.45 3.25
CA ILE A 39 13.88 6.39 3.38
C ILE A 39 13.39 5.92 2.02
N CYS A 40 13.03 6.83 1.12
CA CYS A 40 12.61 6.48 -0.23
C CYS A 40 13.71 5.73 -1.00
N LYS A 41 14.98 6.11 -0.84
CA LYS A 41 16.11 5.39 -1.45
C LYS A 41 16.32 3.98 -0.90
N ARG A 42 15.93 3.74 0.35
CA ARG A 42 16.07 2.44 1.04
C ARG A 42 14.76 1.63 1.05
N ALA A 43 13.68 2.17 0.48
CA ALA A 43 12.37 1.53 0.52
C ALA A 43 12.40 0.12 -0.11
N GLY A 44 13.14 -0.06 -1.20
CA GLY A 44 13.31 -1.36 -1.87
C GLY A 44 14.04 -2.42 -1.04
N ASP A 45 14.73 -2.05 0.04
CA ASP A 45 15.33 -3.02 0.97
C ASP A 45 14.28 -3.68 1.88
N PHE A 46 13.09 -3.08 1.98
CA PHE A 46 12.02 -3.51 2.88
C PHE A 46 10.73 -3.87 2.15
N ILE A 47 10.45 -3.21 1.02
CA ILE A 47 9.28 -3.42 0.18
C ILE A 47 9.74 -4.16 -1.06
N PHE A 48 9.57 -5.47 -1.04
CA PHE A 48 9.90 -6.32 -2.18
C PHE A 48 9.01 -7.56 -2.20
N ILE A 49 8.80 -8.05 -3.41
CA ILE A 49 8.16 -9.33 -3.67
C ILE A 49 9.21 -10.45 -3.55
N PRO A 50 8.89 -11.60 -2.92
CA PRO A 50 9.81 -12.73 -2.86
C PRO A 50 10.21 -13.21 -4.26
N SER A 51 11.50 -13.49 -4.45
CA SER A 51 12.03 -14.02 -5.70
C SER A 51 12.24 -15.54 -5.68
N THR A 52 12.02 -16.19 -4.54
CA THR A 52 12.28 -17.62 -4.36
C THR A 52 11.02 -18.37 -3.93
N GLN A 53 10.91 -19.63 -4.33
CA GLN A 53 9.82 -20.51 -3.92
C GLN A 53 9.73 -20.64 -2.39
N ALA A 54 10.87 -20.74 -1.71
CA ALA A 54 10.91 -20.79 -0.25
C ALA A 54 10.35 -19.52 0.40
N GLY A 55 10.64 -18.33 -0.18
CA GLY A 55 10.08 -17.07 0.32
C GLY A 55 8.55 -17.02 0.18
N TRP A 56 8.02 -17.51 -0.93
CA TRP A 56 6.57 -17.64 -1.12
C TRP A 56 5.92 -18.64 -0.16
N GLN A 57 6.59 -19.78 0.08
CA GLN A 57 6.12 -20.79 1.02
C GLN A 57 5.98 -20.22 2.44
N VAL A 58 6.98 -19.48 2.91
CA VAL A 58 6.95 -18.82 4.23
C VAL A 58 5.75 -17.89 4.36
N ILE A 59 5.40 -17.15 3.30
CA ILE A 59 4.26 -16.24 3.33
C ILE A 59 2.95 -17.01 3.39
N MET A 60 2.83 -18.07 2.59
CA MET A 60 1.65 -18.91 2.52
C MET A 60 1.40 -19.65 3.83
N ASP A 61 2.43 -20.31 4.37
CA ASP A 61 2.36 -20.96 5.69
C ASP A 61 1.95 -19.93 6.76
N GLY A 62 2.41 -18.69 6.64
CA GLY A 62 2.04 -17.59 7.50
C GLY A 62 0.56 -17.21 7.41
N PHE A 63 0.01 -17.04 6.21
CA PHE A 63 -1.43 -16.76 6.04
C PHE A 63 -2.31 -17.92 6.52
N GLU A 64 -1.89 -19.16 6.26
CA GLU A 64 -2.56 -20.36 6.75
C GLU A 64 -2.52 -20.43 8.28
N ALA A 65 -1.39 -20.10 8.91
CA ALA A 65 -1.28 -20.10 10.37
C ALA A 65 -2.12 -18.99 11.05
N VAL A 66 -2.21 -17.79 10.44
CA VAL A 66 -2.93 -16.67 11.04
C VAL A 66 -4.46 -16.85 10.93
N ARG A 67 -4.96 -17.35 9.79
CA ARG A 67 -6.42 -17.41 9.52
C ARG A 67 -6.94 -18.68 8.84
N GLY A 68 -6.08 -19.64 8.54
CA GLY A 68 -6.48 -20.90 7.88
C GLY A 68 -6.78 -20.75 6.39
N TYR A 69 -6.23 -19.72 5.72
CA TYR A 69 -6.35 -19.54 4.27
C TYR A 69 -5.15 -20.16 3.54
N PRO A 70 -5.28 -21.37 2.98
CA PRO A 70 -4.19 -22.00 2.25
C PRO A 70 -3.96 -21.29 0.91
N TYR A 71 -2.73 -21.39 0.40
CA TYR A 71 -2.32 -20.88 -0.92
C TYR A 71 -2.38 -19.35 -1.09
N VAL A 72 -2.67 -18.60 -0.03
CA VAL A 72 -2.63 -17.13 -0.07
C VAL A 72 -1.20 -16.65 0.03
N CYS A 73 -0.76 -15.84 -0.94
CA CYS A 73 0.60 -15.29 -0.95
C CYS A 73 0.65 -13.77 -0.80
N GLY A 74 -0.48 -13.12 -0.54
CA GLY A 74 -0.55 -11.69 -0.29
C GLY A 74 -1.98 -11.22 -0.07
N ALA A 75 -2.15 -10.17 0.71
CA ALA A 75 -3.41 -9.45 0.87
C ALA A 75 -3.28 -8.08 0.20
N MET A 76 -4.27 -7.70 -0.62
CA MET A 76 -4.23 -6.49 -1.42
C MET A 76 -5.44 -5.61 -1.18
N ASP A 77 -5.18 -4.33 -0.87
CA ASP A 77 -6.23 -3.35 -0.62
C ASP A 77 -5.91 -2.00 -1.26
N GLY A 78 -6.95 -1.20 -1.50
CA GLY A 78 -6.87 0.17 -1.98
C GLY A 78 -7.10 1.17 -0.86
N SER A 79 -6.43 2.33 -0.91
CA SER A 79 -6.63 3.41 0.07
C SER A 79 -6.52 4.77 -0.59
N LEU A 80 -7.46 5.66 -0.26
CA LEU A 80 -7.47 7.04 -0.73
C LEU A 80 -6.76 7.94 0.28
N PHE A 81 -5.78 8.70 -0.21
CA PHE A 81 -5.07 9.72 0.55
C PHE A 81 -5.43 11.09 -0.01
N GLU A 82 -6.13 11.90 0.78
CA GLU A 82 -6.45 13.27 0.40
C GLU A 82 -5.16 14.08 0.19
N ILE A 83 -5.14 14.87 -0.89
CA ILE A 83 -4.03 15.75 -1.23
C ILE A 83 -4.53 17.18 -1.42
N ALA A 84 -3.62 18.15 -1.30
CA ALA A 84 -3.92 19.50 -1.76
C ALA A 84 -4.27 19.48 -3.26
N ARG A 85 -5.29 20.26 -3.65
CA ARG A 85 -5.75 20.32 -5.04
C ARG A 85 -4.58 20.66 -5.98
N PRO A 86 -4.20 19.76 -6.92
CA PRO A 86 -3.17 20.07 -7.91
C PRO A 86 -3.63 21.17 -8.88
N ALA A 87 -2.68 21.87 -9.49
CA ALA A 87 -2.99 22.85 -10.54
C ALA A 87 -3.69 22.16 -11.74
N GLN A 88 -3.18 21.00 -12.16
CA GLN A 88 -3.82 20.09 -13.11
C GLN A 88 -4.64 19.06 -12.34
N TYR A 89 -5.89 19.40 -12.05
CA TYR A 89 -6.74 18.63 -11.14
C TYR A 89 -7.54 17.51 -11.82
N GLU A 90 -7.58 17.47 -13.15
CA GLU A 90 -8.29 16.43 -13.90
C GLU A 90 -7.77 15.04 -13.54
N GLY A 91 -8.68 14.13 -13.22
CA GLY A 91 -8.36 12.76 -12.82
C GLY A 91 -7.93 12.57 -11.36
N TRP A 92 -7.70 13.64 -10.58
CA TRP A 92 -7.30 13.51 -9.17
C TRP A 92 -8.47 13.40 -8.20
N TYR A 93 -9.68 13.80 -8.61
CA TYR A 93 -10.87 13.70 -7.78
C TYR A 93 -11.33 12.26 -7.66
N CYS A 94 -11.49 11.78 -6.43
CA CYS A 94 -12.07 10.49 -6.13
C CYS A 94 -13.61 10.52 -6.17
N LYS A 95 -14.22 9.35 -5.98
CA LYS A 95 -15.69 9.18 -5.94
C LYS A 95 -16.38 10.01 -4.85
N ASP A 96 -15.64 10.40 -3.82
CA ASP A 96 -16.12 11.18 -2.67
C ASP A 96 -15.87 12.70 -2.85
N PHE A 97 -15.55 13.14 -4.08
CA PHE A 97 -15.44 14.54 -4.49
C PHE A 97 -14.32 15.37 -3.85
N TYR A 98 -13.24 14.73 -3.40
CA TYR A 98 -12.00 15.40 -3.00
C TYR A 98 -10.79 14.92 -3.83
N PRO A 99 -9.78 15.78 -4.07
CA PRO A 99 -8.55 15.38 -4.74
C PRO A 99 -7.74 14.41 -3.87
N ALA A 100 -7.36 13.27 -4.44
CA ALA A 100 -6.71 12.19 -3.71
C ALA A 100 -5.69 11.43 -4.57
N ILE A 101 -4.78 10.72 -3.90
CA ILE A 101 -4.02 9.60 -4.45
C ILE A 101 -4.76 8.31 -4.06
N ASN A 102 -5.05 7.44 -5.01
CA ASN A 102 -5.41 6.05 -4.71
C ASN A 102 -4.13 5.21 -4.69
N MET A 103 -3.80 4.63 -3.53
CA MET A 103 -2.70 3.69 -3.38
C MET A 103 -3.27 2.28 -3.25
N GLN A 104 -2.86 1.40 -4.16
CA GLN A 104 -3.01 -0.04 -3.99
C GLN A 104 -1.75 -0.57 -3.30
N ALA A 105 -1.91 -1.44 -2.32
CA ALA A 105 -0.80 -2.07 -1.62
C ALA A 105 -1.00 -3.58 -1.53
N VAL A 106 0.10 -4.34 -1.62
CA VAL A 106 0.14 -5.78 -1.36
C VAL A 106 0.95 -6.01 -0.08
N CYS A 107 0.39 -6.76 0.86
CA CYS A 107 0.98 -7.05 2.17
C CYS A 107 1.15 -8.55 2.40
N ASP A 108 2.19 -8.92 3.16
CA ASP A 108 2.38 -10.28 3.65
C ASP A 108 1.55 -10.58 4.93
N HIS A 109 1.61 -11.83 5.40
CA HIS A 109 0.97 -12.29 6.64
C HIS A 109 1.42 -11.57 7.93
N ARG A 110 2.48 -10.73 7.85
CA ARG A 110 2.99 -9.90 8.96
C ARG A 110 2.62 -8.44 8.77
N ARG A 111 1.73 -8.13 7.83
CA ARG A 111 1.28 -6.77 7.47
C ARG A 111 2.42 -5.88 6.98
N ARG A 112 3.44 -6.48 6.36
CA ARG A 112 4.53 -5.75 5.72
C ARG A 112 4.22 -5.55 4.25
N PHE A 113 4.41 -4.33 3.75
CA PHE A 113 4.28 -4.04 2.33
C PHE A 113 5.30 -4.85 1.52
N MET A 114 4.82 -5.52 0.48
CA MET A 114 5.63 -6.21 -0.52
C MET A 114 5.65 -5.46 -1.85
N ASP A 115 4.55 -4.79 -2.18
CA ASP A 115 4.41 -3.97 -3.38
C ASP A 115 3.40 -2.84 -3.14
N ASN A 116 3.53 -1.75 -3.90
CA ASN A 116 2.54 -0.67 -3.92
C ASN A 116 2.51 0.03 -5.28
N ASP A 117 1.33 0.52 -5.67
CA ASP A 117 1.12 1.33 -6.87
C ASP A 117 0.23 2.52 -6.51
N MET A 118 0.65 3.73 -6.90
CA MET A 118 -0.08 4.97 -6.64
C MET A 118 -0.64 5.55 -7.94
N ARG A 119 -1.94 5.84 -7.95
CA ARG A 119 -2.67 6.41 -9.07
C ARG A 119 -3.49 7.64 -8.66
N PRO A 120 -3.94 8.46 -9.62
CA PRO A 120 -4.89 9.53 -9.33
C PRO A 120 -6.17 8.98 -8.71
N GLY A 121 -6.77 9.74 -7.78
CA GLY A 121 -7.94 9.32 -6.98
C GLY A 121 -9.19 8.91 -7.78
N SER A 122 -9.27 9.30 -9.06
CA SER A 122 -10.34 8.83 -9.96
C SER A 122 -10.23 7.36 -10.37
N TYR A 123 -9.07 6.72 -10.15
CA TYR A 123 -8.88 5.31 -10.45
C TYR A 123 -9.55 4.46 -9.38
N SER A 124 -10.41 3.52 -9.80
CA SER A 124 -10.89 2.46 -8.93
C SER A 124 -9.82 1.40 -8.72
N ASP A 125 -9.97 0.58 -7.67
CA ASP A 125 -9.02 -0.49 -7.35
C ASP A 125 -8.88 -1.48 -8.50
N LYS A 126 -9.99 -1.83 -9.19
CA LYS A 126 -9.96 -2.61 -10.44
C LYS A 126 -9.09 -1.97 -11.52
N LYS A 127 -9.18 -0.65 -11.66
CA LYS A 127 -8.44 0.07 -12.70
C LYS A 127 -6.96 0.12 -12.34
N THR A 128 -6.63 0.44 -11.10
CA THR A 128 -5.27 0.43 -10.56
C THR A 128 -4.63 -0.95 -10.72
N TRP A 129 -5.33 -2.01 -10.32
CA TRP A 129 -4.87 -3.39 -10.49
C TRP A 129 -4.44 -3.69 -11.92
N LYS A 130 -5.33 -3.42 -12.89
CA LYS A 130 -5.08 -3.70 -14.31
C LYS A 130 -3.87 -2.98 -14.91
N VAL A 131 -3.49 -1.82 -14.35
CA VAL A 131 -2.37 -1.02 -14.86
C VAL A 131 -1.13 -1.10 -13.97
N SER A 132 -1.24 -1.72 -12.80
CA SER A 132 -0.14 -1.86 -11.85
C SER A 132 0.92 -2.82 -12.36
N GLN A 133 2.16 -2.62 -11.94
CA GLN A 133 3.25 -3.53 -12.31
C GLN A 133 2.95 -4.95 -11.83
N ILE A 134 2.50 -5.10 -10.59
CA ILE A 134 2.14 -6.42 -10.06
C ILE A 134 0.95 -7.03 -10.81
N GLY A 135 -0.10 -6.27 -11.10
CA GLY A 135 -1.29 -6.80 -11.79
C GLY A 135 -1.03 -7.20 -13.24
N THR A 136 -0.07 -6.57 -13.91
CA THR A 136 0.34 -6.94 -15.28
C THR A 136 1.36 -8.09 -15.31
N THR A 137 2.05 -8.38 -14.20
CA THR A 137 3.11 -9.40 -14.15
C THR A 137 2.79 -10.60 -13.26
N ILE A 138 1.65 -10.60 -12.55
CA ILE A 138 1.35 -11.55 -11.47
C ILE A 138 1.53 -13.02 -11.88
N GLN A 139 1.12 -13.41 -13.09
CA GLN A 139 1.24 -14.78 -13.59
C GLN A 139 2.68 -15.31 -13.64
N ASN A 140 3.67 -14.41 -13.76
CA ASN A 140 5.08 -14.75 -13.77
C ASN A 140 5.74 -14.55 -12.40
N VAL A 141 5.05 -13.88 -11.47
CA VAL A 141 5.56 -13.47 -10.17
C VAL A 141 5.18 -14.48 -9.09
N ILE A 142 3.91 -14.89 -9.04
CA ILE A 142 3.43 -15.83 -8.03
C ILE A 142 3.59 -17.29 -8.51
N PRO A 143 3.93 -18.23 -7.62
CA PRO A 143 3.98 -19.64 -7.98
C PRO A 143 2.59 -20.17 -8.39
N ARG A 144 2.56 -21.16 -9.28
CA ARG A 144 1.30 -21.80 -9.72
C ARG A 144 0.55 -22.38 -8.52
N GLY A 145 -0.76 -22.14 -8.48
CA GLY A 145 -1.65 -22.59 -7.41
C GLY A 145 -1.77 -21.60 -6.24
N PHE A 146 -0.93 -20.57 -6.18
CA PHE A 146 -1.02 -19.50 -5.19
C PHE A 146 -1.89 -18.36 -5.73
N HIS A 147 -2.43 -17.54 -4.82
CA HIS A 147 -3.26 -16.39 -5.17
C HIS A 147 -3.14 -15.28 -4.12
N PHE A 148 -3.45 -14.04 -4.52
CA PHE A 148 -3.68 -12.94 -3.59
C PHE A 148 -5.13 -12.92 -3.13
N LEU A 149 -5.36 -12.43 -1.91
CA LEU A 149 -6.66 -12.02 -1.43
C LEU A 149 -6.85 -10.54 -1.71
N GLY A 150 -7.99 -10.19 -2.30
CA GLY A 150 -8.39 -8.81 -2.55
C GLY A 150 -9.72 -8.48 -1.90
N ASP A 151 -9.93 -7.19 -1.67
CA ASP A 151 -11.23 -6.65 -1.31
C ASP A 151 -12.29 -6.91 -2.41
N ALA A 152 -13.57 -6.66 -2.10
CA ALA A 152 -14.66 -6.82 -3.07
C ALA A 152 -14.63 -5.76 -4.20
N GLY A 153 -13.79 -4.74 -4.05
CA GLY A 153 -13.45 -3.74 -5.04
C GLY A 153 -12.67 -4.30 -6.22
N PHE A 154 -11.98 -5.43 -6.11
CA PHE A 154 -11.23 -6.05 -7.22
C PHE A 154 -12.09 -6.95 -8.14
N THR A 155 -11.50 -7.41 -9.25
CA THR A 155 -12.10 -8.41 -10.13
C THR A 155 -11.47 -9.77 -9.84
N LEU A 156 -12.31 -10.77 -9.57
CA LEU A 156 -11.90 -12.16 -9.39
C LEU A 156 -11.09 -12.69 -10.58
N SER A 157 -9.94 -13.30 -10.32
CA SER A 157 -9.15 -14.07 -11.29
C SER A 157 -8.50 -15.28 -10.62
N CYS A 158 -7.76 -16.09 -11.39
CA CYS A 158 -7.00 -17.22 -10.83
C CYS A 158 -5.94 -16.77 -9.80
N GLU A 159 -5.40 -15.58 -9.99
CA GLU A 159 -4.32 -15.00 -9.20
C GLU A 159 -4.83 -14.04 -8.11
N LEU A 160 -6.10 -13.66 -8.15
CA LEU A 160 -6.72 -12.73 -7.21
C LEU A 160 -8.11 -13.23 -6.79
N LEU A 161 -8.18 -13.79 -5.60
CA LEU A 161 -9.43 -14.21 -4.97
C LEU A 161 -10.06 -13.01 -4.24
N THR A 162 -11.30 -12.68 -4.60
CA THR A 162 -12.05 -11.59 -3.98
C THR A 162 -13.17 -12.14 -3.10
N LEU A 163 -13.37 -11.54 -1.93
CA LEU A 163 -14.47 -11.91 -1.04
C LEU A 163 -15.81 -11.44 -1.62
N SER A 164 -16.86 -12.26 -1.48
CA SER A 164 -18.21 -11.86 -1.89
C SER A 164 -18.77 -10.82 -0.90
N ARG A 165 -19.52 -9.83 -1.41
CA ARG A 165 -20.11 -8.73 -0.64
C ARG A 165 -21.05 -9.14 0.51
N THR A 166 -21.39 -10.43 0.63
CA THR A 166 -22.38 -10.96 1.56
C THR A 166 -21.79 -11.54 2.85
N GLY A 167 -20.47 -11.62 2.99
CA GLY A 167 -19.80 -11.95 4.25
C GLY A 167 -18.85 -10.82 4.63
N THR A 168 -19.07 -10.16 5.76
CA THR A 168 -18.14 -9.18 6.35
C THR A 168 -16.88 -9.91 6.81
N PHE A 169 -15.97 -10.16 5.87
CA PHE A 169 -14.59 -10.48 6.16
C PHE A 169 -13.77 -9.22 5.95
N ASP A 170 -13.20 -8.73 7.04
CA ASP A 170 -12.46 -7.48 7.09
C ASP A 170 -10.99 -7.77 6.76
N MET A 171 -10.49 -7.23 5.64
CA MET A 171 -9.09 -7.37 5.20
C MET A 171 -8.09 -6.82 6.24
N THR A 172 -8.53 -5.96 7.16
CA THR A 172 -7.70 -5.50 8.29
C THR A 172 -7.41 -6.60 9.32
N LEU A 173 -8.10 -7.75 9.21
CA LEU A 173 -7.92 -8.92 10.07
C LEU A 173 -6.90 -9.93 9.53
N LEU A 174 -6.44 -9.77 8.29
CA LEU A 174 -5.26 -10.45 7.73
C LEU A 174 -3.96 -9.77 8.20
#